data_AF-A0A952IPW8-F1
#
_entry.id   AF-A0A952IPW8-F1
#
_cell.length_a   1.000
_cell.length_b   1.000
_cell.length_c   1.000
_cell.angle_alpha   90.00
_cell.angle_beta   90.00
_cell.angle_gamma   90.00
#
_symmetry.space_group_name_H-M   'P 1'
#
loop_
_entity.id
_entity.type
_entity.pdbx_description
1 polymer ?
#
loop_
_entity_poly.entity_id
_entity_poly.type
_entity_poly.pdbx_seq_one_letter_code
_entity_poly.pdbx_strand_id
1 'polypeptide(L)'
;MDSVIPRTLLILWAAALAGCSAGNLPTDTTPASESSITSALNDAPGFLHDPDIALIVTPVSSQITVAYADANLQQRVNAEYVSDEWEKMKLCLDVSAQPPVVLVIDGWIDASAGDDVLFNITGRRLATSTHRTDSTNLIQISTYDFDGSQGNPGFHLRSILGRYLWSVNQLPAVGYNTGCASHT
;
A
#
# COMPACT_ATOMS: atom_id res chain seq x y z
N MET A 1 51.15 -29.22 24.95
CA MET A 1 51.43 -27.80 25.17
C MET A 1 51.34 -27.13 23.82
N ASP A 2 50.19 -26.50 23.64
CA ASP A 2 49.80 -25.38 22.77
C ASP A 2 50.74 -24.92 21.65
N SER A 3 50.17 -24.77 20.46
CA SER A 3 49.96 -23.48 19.74
C SER A 3 50.15 -23.63 18.22
N VAL A 4 49.06 -23.68 17.43
CA VAL A 4 48.47 -22.57 16.65
C VAL A 4 49.17 -22.26 15.30
N ILE A 5 48.63 -22.85 14.22
CA ILE A 5 48.13 -22.29 12.92
C ILE A 5 48.69 -20.88 12.55
N PRO A 6 49.17 -20.57 11.30
CA PRO A 6 48.25 -20.52 10.14
C PRO A 6 48.77 -20.57 8.69
N ARG A 7 47.78 -20.70 7.77
CA ARG A 7 47.61 -20.09 6.43
C ARG A 7 48.74 -20.37 5.41
N THR A 8 48.44 -20.89 4.22
CA THR A 8 47.78 -20.12 3.16
C THR A 8 47.44 -21.07 2.01
N LEU A 9 46.17 -21.13 1.62
CA LEU A 9 45.69 -21.85 0.43
C LEU A 9 45.66 -20.84 -0.73
N LEU A 10 46.35 -21.15 -1.82
CA LEU A 10 46.40 -20.31 -3.03
C LEU A 10 45.90 -21.12 -4.24
N ILE A 11 44.76 -20.66 -4.76
CA ILE A 11 44.36 -20.53 -6.18
C ILE A 11 44.24 -21.80 -7.05
N LEU A 12 43.08 -21.95 -7.69
CA LEU A 12 42.84 -21.93 -9.16
C LEU A 12 41.67 -22.85 -9.51
N TRP A 13 40.54 -22.30 -9.97
CA TRP A 13 39.70 -22.85 -11.05
C TRP A 13 38.99 -21.64 -11.68
N ALA A 14 39.42 -21.15 -12.85
CA ALA A 14 39.14 -21.65 -14.20
C ALA A 14 37.71 -21.31 -14.67
N ALA A 15 37.65 -20.50 -15.72
CA ALA A 15 36.46 -19.96 -16.36
C ALA A 15 35.62 -21.04 -17.08
N ALA A 16 34.30 -20.82 -17.11
CA ALA A 16 33.43 -21.34 -18.17
C ALA A 16 32.28 -20.35 -18.40
N LEU A 17 32.35 -19.67 -19.54
CA LEU A 17 31.23 -18.96 -20.17
C LEU A 17 30.24 -20.03 -20.67
N ALA A 18 29.09 -20.12 -20.01
CA ALA A 18 27.94 -20.86 -20.53
C ALA A 18 26.73 -19.92 -20.49
N GLY A 19 26.25 -19.57 -21.68
CA GLY A 19 25.06 -18.76 -21.85
C GLY A 19 23.84 -19.45 -21.29
N CYS A 20 23.11 -18.72 -20.45
CA CYS A 20 21.68 -18.90 -20.27
C CYS A 20 21.05 -17.58 -20.69
N SER A 21 20.32 -17.59 -21.81
CA SER A 21 19.31 -16.58 -22.10
C SER A 21 18.24 -16.65 -21.01
N ALA A 22 18.44 -15.91 -19.92
CA ALA A 22 17.39 -15.64 -18.96
C ALA A 22 16.48 -14.61 -19.61
N GLY A 23 15.28 -15.06 -20.02
CA GLY A 23 14.22 -14.15 -20.43
C GLY A 23 14.02 -13.09 -19.36
N ASN A 24 13.81 -11.84 -19.80
CA ASN A 24 13.42 -10.73 -18.95
C ASN A 24 12.26 -11.17 -18.04
N LEU A 25 12.53 -11.41 -16.76
CA LEU A 25 11.53 -11.22 -15.71
C LEU A 25 11.58 -9.74 -15.35
N PRO A 26 10.53 -8.95 -15.61
CA PRO A 26 10.39 -7.66 -14.97
C PRO A 26 9.60 -7.87 -13.70
N THR A 27 10.28 -8.07 -12.56
CA THR A 27 9.71 -7.67 -11.25
C THR A 27 10.84 -7.61 -10.23
N ASP A 28 11.68 -6.58 -10.38
CA ASP A 28 12.44 -6.08 -9.25
C ASP A 28 11.47 -5.26 -8.38
N THR A 29 10.70 -5.94 -7.53
CA THR A 29 9.88 -5.29 -6.50
C THR A 29 10.81 -4.91 -5.35
N THR A 30 11.75 -3.98 -5.60
CA THR A 30 12.43 -3.30 -4.52
C THR A 30 11.36 -2.47 -3.79
N PRO A 31 11.18 -2.62 -2.46
CA PRO A 31 10.27 -1.79 -1.69
C PRO A 31 10.57 -0.31 -1.98
N ALA A 32 9.56 0.48 -2.28
CA ALA A 32 9.75 1.92 -2.48
C ALA A 32 10.45 2.51 -1.25
N SER A 33 11.54 3.25 -1.45
CA SER A 33 12.23 3.90 -0.34
C SER A 33 11.31 4.95 0.29
N GLU A 34 11.47 5.22 1.60
CA GLU A 34 10.71 6.28 2.28
C GLU A 34 10.80 7.62 1.54
N SER A 35 11.99 7.97 1.02
CA SER A 35 12.17 9.21 0.23
C SER A 35 11.33 9.22 -1.05
N SER A 36 11.17 8.07 -1.71
CA SER A 36 10.32 7.94 -2.91
C SER A 36 8.85 8.09 -2.56
N ILE A 37 8.43 7.54 -1.42
CA ILE A 37 7.05 7.62 -0.93
C ILE A 37 6.70 9.05 -0.54
N THR A 38 7.55 9.72 0.25
CA THR A 38 7.35 11.13 0.60
C THR A 38 7.30 12.02 -0.64
N SER A 39 8.18 11.79 -1.62
CA SER A 39 8.15 12.55 -2.89
C SER A 39 6.84 12.33 -3.64
N ALA A 40 6.39 11.08 -3.77
CA ALA A 40 5.12 10.76 -4.42
C ALA A 40 3.92 11.40 -3.70
N LEU A 41 3.92 11.41 -2.37
CA LEU A 41 2.87 12.03 -1.55
C LEU A 41 2.83 13.56 -1.70
N ASN A 42 4.00 14.21 -1.77
CA ASN A 42 4.10 15.67 -1.96
C ASN A 42 3.69 16.11 -3.37
N ASP A 43 3.94 15.27 -4.37
CA ASP A 43 3.61 15.59 -5.75
C ASP A 43 2.14 15.35 -6.07
N ALA A 44 1.42 14.54 -5.28
CA ALA A 44 0.04 14.13 -5.55
C ALA A 44 -0.97 15.31 -5.45
N PRO A 45 -1.52 15.81 -6.58
CA PRO A 45 -2.47 16.91 -6.57
C PRO A 45 -3.76 16.44 -5.89
N GLY A 46 -4.35 17.28 -5.05
CA GLY A 46 -5.62 16.97 -4.37
C GLY A 46 -5.52 16.19 -3.07
N PHE A 47 -4.35 15.61 -2.76
CA PHE A 47 -4.00 15.32 -1.37
C PHE A 47 -3.81 16.64 -0.62
N LEU A 48 -3.95 16.62 0.72
CA LEU A 48 -3.76 17.81 1.58
C LEU A 48 -2.55 18.59 1.07
N HIS A 49 -2.74 19.87 0.74
CA HIS A 49 -1.67 20.69 0.20
C HIS A 49 -0.55 20.73 1.24
N ASP A 50 0.55 20.00 0.99
CA ASP A 50 1.67 19.78 1.91
C ASP A 50 1.34 18.84 3.09
N PRO A 51 1.20 17.51 2.87
CA PRO A 51 1.04 16.59 3.98
C PRO A 51 2.41 16.44 4.64
N ASP A 52 2.62 17.07 5.80
CA ASP A 52 3.78 16.82 6.65
C ASP A 52 3.75 15.33 7.07
N ILE A 53 4.40 14.46 6.29
CA ILE A 53 4.45 13.02 6.59
C ILE A 53 5.33 12.83 7.82
N ALA A 54 4.69 12.59 8.96
CA ALA A 54 5.37 12.43 10.23
C ALA A 54 5.97 11.02 10.39
N LEU A 55 5.37 10.00 9.76
CA LEU A 55 5.78 8.61 9.93
C LEU A 55 5.38 7.75 8.73
N ILE A 56 6.26 6.82 8.34
CA ILE A 56 5.97 5.76 7.37
C ILE A 56 6.21 4.41 8.05
N VAL A 57 5.26 3.49 7.90
CA VAL A 57 5.33 2.13 8.46
C VAL A 57 5.00 1.13 7.37
N THR A 58 5.90 0.19 7.13
CA THR A 58 5.65 -0.99 6.29
C THR A 58 5.66 -2.22 7.18
N PRO A 59 4.49 -2.81 7.50
CA PRO A 59 4.39 -4.03 8.28
C PRO A 59 5.21 -5.17 7.66
N VAL A 60 5.93 -5.95 8.48
CA VAL A 60 6.81 -7.04 8.01
C VAL A 60 6.02 -8.15 7.30
N SER A 61 4.76 -8.33 7.71
CA SER A 61 3.81 -9.30 7.18
C SER A 61 3.25 -8.91 5.81
N SER A 62 3.48 -7.67 5.35
CA SER A 62 2.70 -7.07 4.28
C SER A 62 3.53 -6.30 3.26
N GLN A 63 2.95 -6.10 2.10
CA GLN A 63 3.50 -5.19 1.09
C GLN A 63 2.83 -3.81 1.11
N ILE A 64 1.83 -3.58 1.99
CA ILE A 64 1.17 -2.27 2.07
C ILE A 64 2.01 -1.34 2.93
N THR A 65 2.22 -0.12 2.46
CA THR A 65 2.92 0.90 3.23
C THR A 65 1.89 1.91 3.74
N VAL A 66 1.97 2.24 5.03
CA VAL A 66 1.07 3.20 5.67
C VAL A 66 1.87 4.43 6.06
N ALA A 67 1.53 5.57 5.47
CA ALA A 67 2.05 6.88 5.83
C ALA A 67 1.06 7.59 6.74
N TYR A 68 1.55 8.34 7.72
CA TYR A 68 0.76 9.09 8.68
C TYR A 68 1.11 10.58 8.58
N ALA A 69 0.08 11.43 8.44
CA ALA A 69 0.25 12.89 8.48
C ALA A 69 0.55 13.43 9.89
N ASP A 70 0.30 12.63 10.94
CA ASP A 70 0.69 12.92 12.32
C ASP A 70 1.07 11.59 12.99
N ALA A 71 2.22 11.56 13.69
CA ALA A 71 2.72 10.36 14.35
C ALA A 71 1.75 9.79 15.40
N ASN A 72 0.91 10.63 16.01
CA ASN A 72 -0.11 10.21 16.96
C ASN A 72 -1.22 9.37 16.29
N LEU A 73 -1.40 9.48 14.97
CA LEU A 73 -2.39 8.68 14.24
C LEU A 73 -2.02 7.21 14.20
N GLN A 74 -0.75 6.85 14.36
CA GLN A 74 -0.32 5.45 14.48
C GLN A 74 -0.98 4.75 15.68
N GLN A 75 -1.25 5.48 16.77
CA GLN A 75 -1.92 4.95 17.94
C GLN A 75 -3.41 4.70 17.70
N ARG A 76 -3.99 5.35 16.68
CA ARG A 76 -5.41 5.24 16.30
C ARG A 76 -5.62 4.24 15.18
N VAL A 77 -4.67 4.15 14.25
CA VAL A 77 -4.73 3.29 13.07
C VAL A 77 -3.46 2.45 13.01
N ASN A 78 -3.59 1.17 13.37
CA ASN A 78 -2.48 0.22 13.33
C ASN A 78 -2.19 -0.18 11.87
N ALA A 79 -0.94 -0.08 11.42
CA ALA A 79 -0.53 -0.46 10.07
C ALA A 79 -0.73 -1.97 9.78
N GLU A 80 -0.53 -2.86 10.77
CA GLU A 80 -0.82 -4.30 10.63
C GLU A 80 -2.30 -4.54 10.36
N TYR A 81 -3.18 -3.75 10.98
CA TYR A 81 -4.60 -3.84 10.72
C TYR A 81 -4.94 -3.46 9.27
N VAL A 82 -4.33 -2.40 8.74
CA VAL A 82 -4.52 -2.00 7.33
C VAL A 82 -4.05 -3.11 6.37
N SER A 83 -2.92 -3.74 6.70
CA SER A 83 -2.40 -4.91 5.98
C SER A 83 -3.39 -6.07 5.97
N ASP A 84 -3.91 -6.45 7.13
CA ASP A 84 -4.83 -7.59 7.25
C ASP A 84 -6.11 -7.36 6.44
N GLU A 85 -6.65 -6.14 6.48
CA GLU A 85 -7.84 -5.78 5.70
C GLU A 85 -7.58 -5.75 4.20
N TRP A 86 -6.37 -5.36 3.77
CA TRP A 86 -5.95 -5.47 2.37
C TRP A 86 -5.93 -6.92 1.88
N GLU A 87 -5.30 -7.81 2.63
CA GLU A 87 -5.20 -9.23 2.26
C GLU A 87 -6.57 -9.91 2.25
N LYS A 88 -7.42 -9.61 3.25
CA LYS A 88 -8.82 -10.08 3.26
C LYS A 88 -9.56 -9.68 2.00
N MET A 89 -9.39 -8.44 1.53
CA MET A 89 -10.07 -7.97 0.32
C MET A 89 -9.55 -8.61 -0.95
N LYS A 90 -8.24 -8.85 -1.06
CA LYS A 90 -7.67 -9.63 -2.19
C LYS A 90 -8.28 -11.02 -2.25
N LEU A 91 -8.30 -11.72 -1.12
CA LEU A 91 -8.82 -13.09 -1.02
C LEU A 91 -10.32 -13.16 -1.32
N CYS A 92 -11.12 -12.23 -0.78
CA CYS A 92 -12.56 -12.26 -0.97
C CYS A 92 -12.99 -11.90 -2.40
N LEU A 93 -12.34 -10.91 -3.00
CA LEU A 93 -12.65 -10.47 -4.36
C LEU A 93 -12.01 -11.37 -5.43
N ASP A 94 -11.08 -12.25 -5.05
CA ASP A 94 -10.27 -13.08 -5.94
C ASP A 94 -9.52 -12.23 -6.99
N VAL A 95 -8.94 -11.12 -6.52
CA VAL A 95 -8.15 -10.18 -7.34
C VAL A 95 -6.84 -9.83 -6.66
N SER A 96 -5.82 -9.53 -7.46
CA SER A 96 -4.51 -9.09 -6.98
C SER A 96 -4.15 -7.76 -7.63
N ALA A 97 -3.43 -6.91 -6.91
CA ALA A 97 -2.84 -5.69 -7.44
C ALA A 97 -1.58 -5.34 -6.64
N GLN A 98 -0.78 -4.44 -7.20
CA GLN A 98 0.27 -3.77 -6.42
C GLN A 98 -0.40 -3.00 -5.26
N PRO A 99 0.07 -3.19 -4.02
CA PRO A 99 -0.49 -2.49 -2.88
C PRO A 99 -0.25 -0.98 -3.01
N PRO A 100 -1.23 -0.17 -2.62
CA PRO A 100 -1.07 1.27 -2.56
C PRO A 100 -0.21 1.66 -1.35
N VAL A 101 0.29 2.89 -1.34
CA VAL A 101 0.61 3.58 -0.08
C VAL A 101 -0.69 4.17 0.46
N VAL A 102 -1.02 3.87 1.71
CA VAL A 102 -2.18 4.43 2.42
C VAL A 102 -1.72 5.62 3.24
N LEU A 103 -2.12 6.83 2.86
CA LEU A 103 -1.95 8.02 3.67
C LEU A 103 -3.11 8.16 4.65
N VAL A 104 -2.82 8.03 5.94
CA VAL A 104 -3.77 8.26 7.03
C VAL A 104 -3.71 9.73 7.45
N ILE A 105 -4.86 10.39 7.41
CA ILE A 105 -5.02 11.78 7.84
C ILE A 105 -6.06 11.89 8.95
N ASP A 106 -5.99 12.98 9.71
CA ASP A 106 -7.10 13.41 10.56
C ASP A 106 -7.96 14.45 9.84
N GLY A 107 -9.28 14.34 9.96
CA GLY A 107 -10.22 15.27 9.32
C GLY A 107 -10.79 14.78 8.00
N TRP A 108 -11.39 15.70 7.24
CA TRP A 108 -12.13 15.39 6.01
C TRP A 108 -11.21 15.35 4.80
N ILE A 109 -11.52 14.44 3.87
CA ILE A 109 -10.84 14.35 2.58
C ILE A 109 -11.44 15.42 1.66
N ASP A 110 -10.59 16.31 1.18
CA ASP A 110 -10.92 17.20 0.06
C ASP A 110 -10.45 16.54 -1.23
N ALA A 111 -11.27 16.60 -2.28
CA ALA A 111 -10.96 15.94 -3.56
C ALA A 111 -10.84 17.02 -4.63
N SER A 112 -9.70 17.04 -5.32
CA SER A 112 -9.53 17.88 -6.50
C SER A 112 -10.30 17.30 -7.70
N ALA A 113 -10.54 18.13 -8.72
CA ALA A 113 -11.23 17.71 -9.93
C ALA A 113 -10.47 16.65 -10.77
N GLY A 114 -9.22 16.34 -10.41
CA GLY A 114 -8.39 15.31 -11.06
C GLY A 114 -8.25 14.01 -10.28
N ASP A 115 -8.88 13.88 -9.11
CA ASP A 115 -8.70 12.73 -8.22
C ASP A 115 -9.77 11.66 -8.49
N ASP A 116 -9.39 10.39 -8.40
CA ASP A 116 -10.35 9.30 -8.35
C ASP A 116 -10.97 9.25 -6.95
N VAL A 117 -12.25 9.57 -6.86
CA VAL A 117 -12.98 9.56 -5.58
C VAL A 117 -13.61 8.19 -5.36
N LEU A 118 -13.27 7.57 -4.24
CA LEU A 118 -13.88 6.33 -3.78
C LEU A 118 -15.07 6.64 -2.88
N PHE A 119 -16.23 6.10 -3.24
CA PHE A 119 -17.49 6.33 -2.53
C PHE A 119 -17.93 5.08 -1.76
N ASN A 120 -18.60 5.28 -0.62
CA ASN A 120 -19.27 4.19 0.09
C ASN A 120 -20.58 3.78 -0.61
N ILE A 121 -21.27 2.81 -0.03
CA ILE A 121 -22.58 2.34 -0.52
C ILE A 121 -23.71 3.39 -0.41
N THR A 122 -23.55 4.43 0.41
CA THR A 122 -24.50 5.54 0.57
C THR A 122 -24.13 6.78 -0.27
N GLY A 123 -23.11 6.69 -1.14
CA GLY A 123 -22.61 7.81 -1.94
C GLY A 123 -21.78 8.85 -1.17
N ARG A 124 -21.40 8.58 0.10
CA ARG A 124 -20.44 9.40 0.85
C ARG A 124 -19.02 9.14 0.34
N ARG A 125 -18.25 10.21 0.15
CA ARG A 125 -16.81 10.14 -0.17
C ARG A 125 -16.05 9.49 1.00
N LEU A 126 -15.25 8.49 0.68
CA LEU A 126 -14.45 7.73 1.66
C LEU A 126 -12.95 7.92 1.47
N ALA A 127 -12.51 8.07 0.23
CA ALA A 127 -11.09 8.20 -0.08
C ALA A 127 -10.89 8.93 -1.41
N THR A 128 -9.73 9.52 -1.57
CA THR A 128 -9.19 9.97 -2.85
C THR A 128 -8.02 9.08 -3.20
N SER A 129 -7.94 8.71 -4.47
CA SER A 129 -6.83 7.98 -5.05
C SER A 129 -6.32 8.81 -6.20
N THR A 130 -5.00 8.95 -6.32
CA THR A 130 -4.40 9.43 -7.56
C THR A 130 -3.73 8.25 -8.24
N HIS A 131 -4.21 7.91 -9.42
CA HIS A 131 -3.43 7.13 -10.38
C HIS A 131 -2.36 8.06 -10.96
N ARG A 132 -1.11 7.95 -10.52
CA ARG A 132 -0.01 8.75 -11.08
C ARG A 132 1.14 7.95 -11.67
N THR A 133 1.85 8.67 -12.54
CA THR A 133 2.75 8.26 -13.63
C THR A 133 4.06 7.59 -13.22
N ASP A 134 4.34 7.54 -11.91
CA ASP A 134 5.59 7.15 -11.27
C ASP A 134 5.47 5.81 -10.51
N SER A 135 4.51 4.97 -10.93
CA SER A 135 4.30 3.58 -10.48
C SER A 135 3.89 3.36 -9.02
N THR A 136 3.76 4.42 -8.23
CA THR A 136 3.29 4.35 -6.84
C THR A 136 1.84 4.81 -6.76
N ASN A 137 0.94 3.87 -6.45
CA ASN A 137 -0.46 4.20 -6.22
C ASN A 137 -0.64 4.71 -4.79
N LEU A 138 -1.36 5.82 -4.63
CA LEU A 138 -1.58 6.48 -3.35
C LEU A 138 -3.07 6.54 -3.06
N ILE A 139 -3.46 6.24 -1.81
CA ILE A 139 -4.84 6.40 -1.33
C ILE A 139 -4.82 7.22 -0.05
N GLN A 140 -5.64 8.26 0.01
CA GLN A 140 -5.87 9.01 1.25
C GLN A 140 -7.07 8.43 1.99
N ILE A 141 -6.93 8.19 3.29
CA ILE A 141 -8.02 7.71 4.14
C ILE A 141 -8.07 8.52 5.43
N SER A 142 -9.27 8.95 5.80
CA SER A 142 -9.53 9.64 7.07
C SER A 142 -9.56 8.66 8.23
N THR A 143 -9.08 9.07 9.40
CA THR A 143 -9.21 8.29 10.64
C THR A 143 -10.66 7.90 10.99
N TYR A 144 -11.66 8.66 10.54
CA TYR A 144 -13.09 8.36 10.72
C TYR A 144 -13.54 7.09 9.98
N ASP A 145 -12.79 6.64 8.98
CA ASP A 145 -13.11 5.43 8.22
C ASP A 145 -12.49 4.15 8.85
N PHE A 146 -11.80 4.30 9.99
CA PHE A 146 -11.23 3.21 10.78
C PHE A 146 -11.95 2.96 12.11
N ASP A 147 -12.71 3.93 12.63
CA ASP A 147 -13.21 3.93 14.01
C ASP A 147 -14.33 2.91 14.31
N GLY A 148 -14.85 2.24 13.28
CA GLY A 148 -15.88 1.21 13.42
C GLY A 148 -17.20 1.72 14.01
N SER A 149 -17.40 3.03 14.08
CA SER A 149 -18.55 3.70 14.74
C SER A 149 -19.92 3.30 14.19
N GLN A 150 -19.97 2.65 13.02
CA GLN A 150 -21.20 2.11 12.41
C GLN A 150 -21.46 0.62 12.71
N GLY A 151 -20.79 0.03 13.70
CA GLY A 151 -21.05 -1.34 14.15
C GLY A 151 -20.42 -2.44 13.28
N ASN A 152 -19.60 -2.08 12.30
CA ASN A 152 -18.76 -3.02 11.54
C ASN A 152 -17.33 -2.46 11.45
N PRO A 153 -16.45 -2.83 12.40
CA PRO A 153 -15.03 -2.45 12.37
C PRO A 153 -14.40 -2.83 11.02
N GLY A 154 -13.84 -1.85 10.33
CA GLY A 154 -13.17 -2.06 9.04
C GLY A 154 -14.05 -2.09 7.80
N PHE A 155 -15.38 -2.00 7.93
CA PHE A 155 -16.25 -1.99 6.74
C PHE A 155 -15.88 -0.88 5.74
N HIS A 156 -15.65 0.33 6.24
CA HIS A 156 -15.28 1.47 5.39
C HIS A 156 -13.89 1.27 4.78
N LEU A 157 -12.90 0.88 5.59
CA LEU A 157 -11.58 0.53 5.09
C LEU A 157 -11.61 -0.56 4.01
N ARG A 158 -12.28 -1.69 4.25
CA ARG A 158 -12.45 -2.76 3.26
C ARG A 158 -13.19 -2.30 2.00
N SER A 159 -14.20 -1.43 2.15
CA SER A 159 -14.89 -0.84 1.00
C SER A 159 -13.94 0.01 0.16
N ILE A 160 -13.07 0.81 0.79
CA ILE A 160 -12.07 1.64 0.11
C ILE A 160 -11.05 0.73 -0.61
N LEU A 161 -10.41 -0.17 0.13
CA LEU A 161 -9.37 -1.06 -0.40
C LEU A 161 -9.91 -1.97 -1.51
N GLY A 162 -11.12 -2.50 -1.33
CA GLY A 162 -11.78 -3.33 -2.33
C GLY A 162 -12.13 -2.58 -3.61
N ARG A 163 -12.67 -1.36 -3.49
CA ARG A 163 -12.97 -0.54 -4.67
C ARG A 163 -11.71 -0.11 -5.40
N TYR A 164 -10.65 0.24 -4.66
CA TYR A 164 -9.35 0.49 -5.25
C TYR A 164 -8.84 -0.74 -6.01
N LEU A 165 -8.81 -1.93 -5.37
CA LEU A 165 -8.41 -3.20 -6.00
C LEU A 165 -9.17 -3.47 -7.31
N TRP A 166 -10.48 -3.24 -7.28
CA TRP A 166 -11.35 -3.43 -8.44
C TRP A 166 -11.04 -2.44 -9.56
N SER A 167 -10.84 -1.17 -9.20
CA SER A 167 -10.56 -0.06 -10.12
C SER A 167 -9.20 -0.21 -10.80
N VAL A 168 -8.14 -0.54 -10.04
CA VAL A 168 -6.78 -0.69 -10.61
C VAL A 168 -6.67 -1.90 -11.55
N ASN A 169 -7.54 -2.90 -11.37
CA ASN A 169 -7.70 -4.03 -12.29
C ASN A 169 -8.63 -3.72 -13.49
N GLN A 170 -9.09 -2.47 -13.63
CA GLN A 170 -9.97 -2.01 -14.70
C GLN A 170 -11.28 -2.81 -14.81
N LEU A 171 -11.77 -3.33 -13.68
CA LEU A 171 -12.98 -4.14 -13.65
C LEU A 171 -14.24 -3.26 -13.63
N PRO A 172 -15.35 -3.67 -14.29
CA PRO A 172 -16.57 -2.86 -14.33
C PRO A 172 -17.19 -2.68 -12.95
N ALA A 173 -17.59 -1.46 -12.60
CA ALA A 173 -18.17 -1.15 -11.29
C ALA A 173 -19.41 -1.99 -10.92
N VAL A 174 -20.22 -2.37 -11.91
CA VAL A 174 -21.44 -3.19 -11.72
C VAL A 174 -21.12 -4.60 -11.19
N GLY A 175 -19.91 -5.12 -11.43
CA GLY A 175 -19.48 -6.44 -10.99
C GLY A 175 -18.87 -6.49 -9.58
N TYR A 176 -18.72 -5.34 -8.92
CA TYR A 176 -18.07 -5.27 -7.62
C TYR A 176 -18.93 -5.94 -6.52
N ASN A 177 -18.41 -6.99 -5.90
CA ASN A 177 -19.08 -7.69 -4.80
C ASN A 177 -18.92 -6.92 -3.47
N THR A 178 -19.90 -6.07 -3.16
CA THR A 178 -19.93 -5.29 -1.91
C THR A 178 -20.00 -6.15 -0.65
N GLY A 179 -20.42 -7.42 -0.76
CA GLY A 179 -20.46 -8.37 0.36
C GLY A 179 -19.09 -8.57 0.99
N CYS A 180 -18.01 -8.51 0.20
CA CYS A 180 -16.65 -8.66 0.70
C CYS A 180 -16.25 -7.61 1.74
N ALA A 181 -16.77 -6.38 1.63
CA ALA A 181 -16.52 -5.36 2.66
C ALA A 181 -17.28 -5.64 3.96
N SER A 182 -18.37 -6.40 3.91
CA SER A 182 -19.19 -6.74 5.08
C SER A 182 -18.71 -7.96 5.84
N HIS A 183 -17.89 -8.82 5.23
CA HIS A 183 -17.35 -10.03 5.86
C HIS A 183 -16.23 -9.68 6.85
N THR A 184 -16.34 -10.21 8.06
CA THR A 184 -15.34 -10.12 9.16
C THR A 184 -14.44 -11.34 9.20
#